data_AF-A0A285MZV8-F1
#
_entry.id   AF-A0A285MZV8-F1
#
_cell.length_a   1.000
_cell.length_b   1.000
_cell.length_c   1.000
_cell.angle_alpha   90.00
_cell.angle_beta   90.00
_cell.angle_gamma   90.00
#
_symmetry.space_group_name_H-M   'P 1'
#
loop_
_entity.id
_entity.type
_entity.pdbx_description
1 polymer ?
#
loop_
_entity_poly.entity_id
_entity_poly.type
_entity_poly.pdbx_seq_one_letter_code
_entity_poly.pdbx_strand_id
1 'polypeptide(L)'
;MPVKHDLFEDLGVSKESVLQRSGDDPKLAKLLSDYQDIDSQVVEAEQQAAADDVVRKLKEKRLLVKDRITQQLDYPNSRGAASQF
;
A
#
# COMPACT_ATOMS: atom_id res chain seq x y z
N MET A 1 6.52 -18.57 -4.70
CA MET A 1 6.24 -17.93 -6.00
C MET A 1 5.99 -16.45 -5.72
N PRO A 2 6.52 -15.52 -6.52
CA PRO A 2 6.29 -14.10 -6.30
C PRO A 2 4.82 -13.82 -6.62
N VAL A 3 4.00 -13.64 -5.57
CA VAL A 3 2.60 -13.28 -5.73
C VAL A 3 2.60 -11.80 -6.06
N LYS A 4 2.40 -11.47 -7.35
CA LYS A 4 2.11 -10.10 -7.76
C LYS A 4 0.78 -9.71 -7.14
N HIS A 5 0.85 -8.96 -6.06
CA HIS A 5 -0.32 -8.34 -5.45
C HIS A 5 -0.43 -6.94 -6.04
N ASP A 6 -1.30 -6.78 -7.04
CA ASP A 6 -1.65 -5.46 -7.54
C ASP A 6 -2.47 -4.74 -6.46
N LEU A 7 -1.85 -3.74 -5.82
CA LEU A 7 -2.46 -2.95 -4.74
C LEU A 7 -3.88 -2.50 -5.07
N PHE A 8 -4.08 -2.04 -6.30
CA PHE A 8 -5.35 -1.52 -6.78
C PHE A 8 -6.43 -2.61 -6.86
N GLU A 9 -6.06 -3.83 -7.26
CA GLU A 9 -6.94 -4.99 -7.27
C GLU A 9 -7.24 -5.47 -5.84
N ASP A 10 -6.21 -5.54 -4.98
CA ASP A 10 -6.34 -5.87 -3.56
C ASP A 10 -7.29 -4.91 -2.81
N LEU A 11 -7.30 -3.64 -3.23
CA LEU A 11 -8.15 -2.58 -2.65
C LEU A 11 -9.51 -2.44 -3.35
N GLY A 12 -9.73 -3.14 -4.47
CA GLY A 12 -10.95 -3.01 -5.27
C GLY A 12 -11.16 -1.62 -5.88
N VAL A 13 -10.09 -0.84 -6.05
CA VAL A 13 -10.15 0.55 -6.55
C VAL A 13 -9.36 0.70 -7.84
N SER A 14 -9.90 1.48 -8.77
CA SER A 14 -9.18 1.79 -10.02
C SER A 14 -7.97 2.68 -9.73
N LYS A 15 -6.82 2.32 -10.30
CA LYS A 15 -5.57 3.12 -10.25
C LYS A 15 -5.81 4.58 -10.61
N GLU A 16 -6.63 4.83 -11.62
CA GLU A 16 -6.98 6.17 -12.08
C GLU A 16 -7.76 6.97 -11.01
N SER A 17 -8.73 6.34 -10.35
CA SER A 17 -9.49 6.97 -9.26
C SER A 17 -8.60 7.28 -8.05
N VAL A 18 -7.65 6.40 -7.74
CA VAL A 18 -6.70 6.60 -6.66
C VAL A 18 -5.72 7.73 -6.99
N LEU A 19 -5.22 7.79 -8.22
CA LEU A 19 -4.36 8.88 -8.70
C LEU A 19 -5.08 10.22 -8.66
N GLN A 20 -6.33 10.27 -9.10
CA GLN A 20 -7.15 11.48 -9.03
C GLN A 20 -7.32 11.94 -7.57
N ARG A 21 -7.70 11.04 -6.66
CA ARG A 21 -7.79 11.34 -5.22
C ARG A 21 -6.45 11.77 -4.61
N SER A 22 -5.34 11.19 -5.08
CA SER A 22 -4.00 11.57 -4.60
C SER A 22 -3.61 12.99 -5.00
N GLY A 23 -4.20 13.54 -6.07
CA GLY A 23 -4.05 14.95 -6.43
C GLY A 23 -4.68 15.89 -5.42
N ASP A 24 -5.81 15.49 -4.83
CA ASP A 24 -6.53 16.26 -3.82
C ASP A 24 -6.06 15.95 -2.38
N ASP A 25 -5.52 14.75 -2.15
CA ASP A 25 -5.07 14.27 -0.85
C ASP A 25 -3.55 13.98 -0.83
N PRO A 26 -2.73 14.92 -0.30
CA PRO A 26 -1.29 14.74 -0.23
C PRO A 26 -0.85 13.60 0.71
N LYS A 27 -1.69 13.18 1.67
CA LYS A 27 -1.39 12.03 2.51
C LYS A 27 -1.52 10.73 1.72
N LEU A 28 -2.59 10.62 0.93
CA LEU A 28 -2.80 9.47 0.04
C LEU A 28 -1.67 9.37 -0.99
N ALA A 29 -1.27 10.49 -1.61
CA ALA A 29 -0.13 10.52 -2.53
C ALA A 29 1.16 9.99 -1.90
N LYS A 30 1.46 10.44 -0.67
CA LYS A 30 2.64 9.95 0.06
C LYS A 30 2.55 8.46 0.36
N LEU A 31 1.40 7.97 0.81
CA LEU A 31 1.21 6.54 1.11
C LEU A 31 1.37 5.66 -0.14
N LEU A 32 0.89 6.12 -1.30
CA LEU A 32 1.06 5.40 -2.57
C LEU A 32 2.53 5.31 -2.99
N SER A 33 3.27 6.41 -2.85
CA SER A 33 4.72 6.41 -3.10
C SER A 33 5.45 5.48 -2.14
N ASP A 34 5.16 5.59 -0.83
CA ASP A 34 5.75 4.73 0.20
C ASP A 34 5.47 3.24 -0.11
N TYR A 35 4.27 2.91 -0.61
CA TYR A 35 3.92 1.55 -1.03
C TYR A 35 4.75 1.08 -2.22
N GLN A 36 4.86 1.89 -3.28
CA GLN A 36 5.64 1.54 -4.47
C GLN A 36 7.12 1.31 -4.12
N ASP A 37 7.67 2.12 -3.22
CA ASP A 37 9.05 1.97 -2.76
C ASP A 37 9.23 0.67 -1.97
N ILE A 38 8.30 0.32 -1.09
CA ILE A 38 8.36 -0.93 -0.34
C ILE A 38 8.17 -2.14 -1.26
N ASP A 39 7.24 -2.08 -2.20
CA ASP A 39 7.00 -3.16 -3.16
C ASP A 39 8.24 -3.41 -4.02
N SER A 40 8.87 -2.34 -4.50
CA SER A 40 10.14 -2.41 -5.23
C SER A 40 11.24 -3.05 -4.37
N GLN A 41 11.35 -2.67 -3.09
CA GLN A 41 12.29 -3.29 -2.16
C GLN A 41 11.99 -4.76 -1.89
N VAL A 42 10.72 -5.18 -1.80
CA VAL A 42 10.35 -6.60 -1.64
C VAL A 42 10.80 -7.37 -2.87
N VAL A 43 10.49 -6.87 -4.07
CA VAL A 43 10.85 -7.52 -5.33
C VAL A 43 12.37 -7.61 -5.47
N GLU A 44 13.09 -6.53 -5.17
CA GLU A 44 14.54 -6.51 -5.20
C GLU A 44 15.14 -7.48 -4.18
N ALA A 45 14.62 -7.50 -2.94
CA ALA A 45 15.06 -8.43 -1.90
C ALA A 45 14.78 -9.89 -2.30
N GLU A 46 13.63 -10.18 -2.91
CA GLU A 46 13.32 -11.52 -3.43
C GLU A 46 14.23 -11.90 -4.61
N GLN A 47 14.56 -10.97 -5.50
CA GLN A 47 15.48 -11.18 -6.62
C GLN A 47 16.93 -11.38 -6.16
N GLN A 48 17.35 -10.64 -5.15
CA GLN A 48 18.69 -10.73 -4.56
C GLN A 48 18.83 -11.95 -3.63
N ALA A 49 17.79 -12.78 -3.47
CA ALA A 49 17.73 -13.87 -2.50
C ALA A 49 18.15 -13.39 -1.09
N ALA A 50 17.70 -12.19 -0.73
CA ALA A 50 17.95 -11.61 0.58
C ALA A 50 17.38 -12.52 1.67
N ALA A 51 17.92 -12.39 2.89
CA ALA A 51 17.48 -13.20 4.01
C ALA A 51 15.97 -13.10 4.23
N ASP A 52 15.33 -14.24 4.52
CA ASP A 52 13.89 -14.33 4.75
C ASP A 52 13.38 -13.30 5.78
N ASP A 53 14.19 -12.96 6.79
CA ASP A 53 13.88 -11.92 7.77
C ASP A 53 13.68 -10.53 7.15
N VAL A 54 14.49 -10.19 6.15
CA VAL A 54 14.41 -8.90 5.43
C VAL A 54 13.14 -8.88 4.58
N VAL A 55 12.93 -9.93 3.79
CA VAL A 55 11.74 -10.07 2.95
C VAL A 55 10.47 -10.04 3.79
N ARG A 56 10.46 -10.70 4.96
CA ARG A 56 9.32 -10.70 5.90
C ARG A 56 9.03 -9.31 6.44
N LYS A 57 10.04 -8.57 6.91
CA LYS A 57 9.87 -7.18 7.40
C LYS A 57 9.36 -6.25 6.31
N LEU A 58 9.84 -6.41 5.08
CA LEU A 58 9.36 -5.61 3.95
C LEU A 58 7.90 -5.94 3.60
N LYS A 59 7.51 -7.23 3.62
CA LYS A 59 6.12 -7.66 3.45
C LYS A 59 5.19 -7.13 4.55
N GLU A 60 5.63 -7.12 5.80
CA GLU A 60 4.89 -6.50 6.90
C GLU A 60 4.69 -4.99 6.68
N LYS A 61 5.75 -4.27 6.29
CA LYS A 61 5.64 -2.84 5.94
C LYS A 61 4.67 -2.61 4.78
N ARG A 62 4.73 -3.47 3.75
CA ARG A 62 3.84 -3.42 2.59
C ARG A 62 2.38 -3.55 3.03
N LEU A 63 2.09 -4.50 3.92
CA LEU A 63 0.75 -4.68 4.49
C LEU A 63 0.30 -3.44 5.26
N LEU A 64 1.15 -2.90 6.14
CA LEU A 64 0.82 -1.72 6.95
C LEU A 64 0.54 -0.48 6.10
N VAL A 65 1.30 -0.27 5.02
CA VAL A 65 1.03 0.84 4.10
C VAL A 65 -0.23 0.58 3.30
N LYS A 66 -0.49 -0.65 2.85
CA LYS A 66 -1.76 -1.02 2.22
C LYS A 66 -2.94 -0.68 3.12
N ASP A 67 -2.92 -1.12 4.38
CA ASP A 67 -4.00 -0.86 5.33
C ASP A 67 -4.23 0.64 5.56
N ARG A 68 -3.15 1.44 5.58
CA ARG A 68 -3.26 2.90 5.66
C ARG A 68 -3.87 3.52 4.42
N ILE A 69 -3.54 3.02 3.22
CA ILE A 69 -4.14 3.47 1.97
C ILE A 69 -5.64 3.14 1.98
N THR A 70 -6.02 1.92 2.37
CA THR A 70 -7.43 1.52 2.53
C THR A 70 -8.16 2.47 3.48
N GLN A 71 -7.59 2.72 4.66
CA GLN A 71 -8.18 3.63 5.64
C GLN A 71 -8.34 5.04 5.09
N GLN A 72 -7.36 5.54 4.34
CA GLN A 72 -7.44 6.87 3.75
C GLN A 72 -8.47 6.95 2.61
N LEU A 73 -8.66 5.86 1.85
CA LEU A 73 -9.63 5.77 0.76
C LEU A 73 -11.07 5.63 1.26
N ASP A 74 -11.29 4.77 2.27
CA ASP A 74 -12.59 4.55 2.88
C ASP A 74 -12.98 5.73 3.80
N TYR A 75 -12.00 6.35 4.47
CA TYR A 75 -12.25 7.39 5.45
C TYR A 75 -11.36 8.65 5.29
N PRO A 76 -11.46 9.39 4.17
CA PRO A 76 -10.60 10.53 3.84
C PRO A 76 -10.65 11.70 4.84
N ASN A 77 -11.64 11.77 5.73
CA ASN A 77 -11.82 12.85 6.72
C ASN A 77 -12.07 12.37 8.16
N SER A 78 -11.78 11.11 8.47
CA SER A 78 -12.03 10.59 9.82
C SER A 78 -10.94 11.03 10.81
N ARG A 79 -11.17 12.15 11.50
CA ARG A 79 -10.79 12.21 12.93
C ARG A 79 -11.66 11.17 13.64
N GLY A 80 -11.18 9.94 13.70
CA GLY A 80 -11.73 8.86 14.52
C GLY A 80 -13.24 8.63 14.35
N ALA A 81 -13.63 7.78 13.42
CA ALA A 81 -14.91 7.10 13.54
C ALA A 81 -14.75 5.70 12.95
N ALA A 82 -14.54 4.74 13.85
CA ALA A 82 -14.85 3.35 13.58
C ALA A 82 -16.28 3.28 13.03
N SER A 83 -16.48 2.65 11.86
CA SER A 83 -17.75 2.02 11.47
C SER A 83 -17.66 1.37 10.10
N GLN A 84 -17.92 0.04 10.08
CA GLN A 84 -18.41 -0.80 8.97
C GLN A 84 -17.29 -1.42 8.11
N PHE A 85 -17.01 -2.73 8.11
CA PHE A 85 -17.69 -3.95 8.60
C PHE A 85 -16.68 -4.97 9.13
#